data_AF-A0A2V2RK32-F1
#
_entry.id   AF-A0A2V2RK32-F1
#
_cell.length_a   1.000
_cell.length_b   1.000
_cell.length_c   1.000
_cell.angle_alpha   90.00
_cell.angle_beta   90.00
_cell.angle_gamma   90.00
#
_symmetry.space_group_name_H-M   'P 1'
#
loop_
_entity.id
_entity.type
_entity.pdbx_description
1 polymer ?
#
loop_
_entity_poly.entity_id
_entity_poly.type
_entity_poly.pdbx_seq_one_letter_code
_entity_poly.pdbx_strand_id
1 'polypeptide(L)'
;MYPIFIDKLGKWWRVPEVSDLPNSAALLNDQVFVYPGVTEPALYTTAAVLKIDIAFPVLHGTHGEDGVPQGLLESAGIPFVGAGVAASAAGMDKVIMKALFTQIGLPVAPYIWVSRYFWQNNASACVQKVESSFPYPVFVKPANLGSSVGITKAHNRSELEAALKDAAKYDSKLMIEKGLNAREIECSVLGNEQAEASLPGEIIPKREFYDYVAKYIEDSTELHVPAKLDQNLIQQAREISVRAFQAIGCSGMARVDLFLEKES
;
A
#
# COMPACT_ATOMS: atom_id res chain seq x y z
N MET A 1 -9.36 -0.51 26.20
CA MET A 1 -8.77 -0.87 24.89
C MET A 1 -8.76 -2.39 24.80
N TYR A 2 -9.15 -2.96 23.66
CA TYR A 2 -9.13 -4.41 23.45
C TYR A 2 -8.12 -4.73 22.34
N PRO A 3 -6.92 -5.22 22.67
CA PRO A 3 -5.94 -5.58 21.66
C PRO A 3 -6.35 -6.89 20.97
N ILE A 4 -6.44 -6.84 19.64
CA ILE A 4 -6.90 -7.95 18.81
C ILE A 4 -5.75 -8.41 17.90
N PHE A 5 -5.41 -9.69 17.98
CA PHE A 5 -4.46 -10.35 17.09
C PHE A 5 -5.21 -11.16 16.02
N ILE A 6 -4.77 -11.09 14.76
CA ILE A 6 -5.28 -11.91 13.67
C ILE A 6 -4.21 -12.93 13.29
N ASP A 7 -4.51 -14.21 13.47
CA ASP A 7 -3.58 -15.28 13.13
C ASP A 7 -3.50 -15.55 11.61
N LYS A 8 -2.56 -16.41 11.20
CA LYS A 8 -2.35 -16.76 9.79
C LYS A 8 -3.52 -17.53 9.15
N LEU A 9 -4.47 -18.01 9.95
CA LEU A 9 -5.70 -18.64 9.48
C LEU A 9 -6.86 -17.64 9.41
N GLY A 10 -6.63 -16.37 9.73
CA GLY A 10 -7.63 -15.31 9.75
C GLY A 10 -8.52 -15.32 10.99
N LYS A 11 -8.16 -16.06 12.06
CA LYS A 11 -8.92 -16.01 13.33
C LYS A 11 -8.48 -14.84 14.17
N TRP A 12 -9.45 -14.16 14.76
CA TRP A 12 -9.23 -12.99 15.59
C TRP A 12 -9.24 -13.41 17.05
N TRP A 13 -8.31 -12.88 17.83
CA TRP A 13 -8.08 -13.27 19.21
C TRP A 13 -7.89 -12.04 20.07
N ARG A 14 -8.60 -11.97 21.19
CA ARG A 14 -8.33 -10.95 22.20
C ARG A 14 -7.10 -11.38 23.00
N VAL A 15 -6.14 -10.46 23.14
CA VAL A 15 -5.00 -10.64 24.03
C VAL A 15 -5.17 -9.75 25.28
N PRO A 16 -4.48 -10.03 26.41
CA PRO A 16 -4.64 -9.22 27.61
C PRO A 16 -4.12 -7.79 27.44
N GLU A 17 -2.90 -7.62 26.90
CA GLU A 17 -2.22 -6.33 26.79
C GLU A 17 -1.73 -6.04 25.37
N VAL A 18 -1.60 -4.76 25.01
CA VAL A 18 -1.08 -4.35 23.69
C VAL A 18 0.35 -4.88 23.46
N SER A 19 1.15 -4.97 24.53
CA SER A 19 2.50 -5.53 24.50
C SER A 19 2.56 -7.01 24.11
N ASP A 20 1.43 -7.72 24.16
CA ASP A 20 1.34 -9.13 23.77
C ASP A 20 1.14 -9.30 22.25
N LEU A 21 0.94 -8.21 21.50
CA LEU A 21 0.90 -8.24 20.05
C LEU A 21 2.32 -8.29 19.46
N PRO A 22 2.57 -9.01 18.35
CA PRO A 22 1.63 -9.89 17.63
C PRO A 22 1.65 -11.33 18.16
N ASN A 23 2.46 -11.66 19.17
CA ASN A 23 2.75 -13.03 19.58
C ASN A 23 2.13 -13.35 20.94
N SER A 24 1.00 -14.06 20.94
CA SER A 24 0.46 -14.64 22.17
C SER A 24 0.05 -16.11 22.01
N ALA A 25 0.92 -16.94 21.42
CA ALA A 25 0.68 -18.38 21.25
C ALA A 25 0.27 -19.12 22.56
N ALA A 26 0.56 -18.53 23.72
CA ALA A 26 0.23 -19.07 25.04
C ALA A 26 -1.15 -18.62 25.60
N LEU A 27 -1.86 -17.67 24.98
CA LEU A 27 -3.03 -16.99 25.58
C LEU A 27 -4.28 -16.92 24.67
N LEU A 28 -4.27 -17.59 23.50
CA LEU A 28 -5.37 -17.55 22.52
C LEU A 28 -6.56 -18.44 22.93
N ASN A 29 -7.26 -18.10 24.01
CA ASN A 29 -8.49 -18.80 24.44
C ASN A 29 -9.77 -17.98 24.20
N ASP A 30 -9.63 -16.71 23.81
CA ASP A 30 -10.75 -15.79 23.69
C ASP A 30 -10.88 -15.32 22.24
N GLN A 31 -11.51 -16.17 21.43
CA GLN A 31 -11.74 -15.91 20.01
C GLN A 31 -12.77 -14.78 19.85
N VAL A 32 -12.48 -13.89 18.90
CA VAL A 32 -13.25 -12.68 18.61
C VAL A 32 -13.97 -12.81 17.28
N PHE A 33 -15.20 -12.29 17.24
CA PHE A 33 -16.08 -12.28 16.08
C PHE A 33 -16.66 -10.89 15.86
N VAL A 34 -16.96 -10.59 14.59
CA VAL A 34 -17.66 -9.38 14.15
C VAL A 34 -18.94 -9.82 13.47
N TYR A 35 -20.08 -9.28 13.91
CA TYR A 35 -21.39 -9.61 13.34
C TYR A 35 -22.09 -8.35 12.82
N PRO A 36 -22.60 -8.36 11.58
CA PRO A 36 -23.46 -7.29 11.08
C PRO A 36 -24.87 -7.37 11.71
N GLY A 37 -25.62 -6.26 11.63
CA GLY A 37 -27.03 -6.21 12.04
C GLY A 37 -27.27 -6.18 13.55
N VAL A 38 -26.27 -5.81 14.33
CA VAL A 38 -26.35 -5.67 15.79
C VAL A 38 -26.74 -4.24 16.16
N THR A 39 -27.35 -4.06 17.35
CA THR A 39 -27.93 -2.77 17.77
C THR A 39 -26.86 -1.74 18.15
N GLU A 40 -25.69 -2.18 18.57
CA GLU A 40 -24.58 -1.33 19.00
C GLU A 40 -23.26 -1.86 18.43
N PRO A 41 -22.30 -0.98 18.09
CA PRO A 41 -20.97 -1.37 17.66
C PRO A 41 -20.25 -2.21 18.72
N ALA A 42 -19.93 -3.46 18.39
CA ALA A 42 -19.30 -4.38 19.33
C ALA A 42 -18.51 -5.50 18.63
N LEU A 43 -17.53 -6.03 19.37
CA LEU A 43 -16.92 -7.32 19.10
C LEU A 43 -17.53 -8.38 20.03
N TYR A 44 -17.52 -9.62 19.60
CA TYR A 44 -18.14 -10.72 20.32
C TYR A 44 -17.10 -11.79 20.62
N THR A 45 -17.15 -12.35 21.82
CA THR A 45 -16.43 -13.58 22.15
C THR A 45 -17.42 -14.64 22.62
N THR A 46 -16.94 -15.85 22.89
CA THR A 46 -17.79 -16.92 23.44
C THR A 46 -18.37 -16.58 24.82
N ALA A 47 -17.75 -15.65 25.55
CA ALA A 47 -18.10 -15.33 26.92
C ALA A 47 -18.64 -13.89 27.11
N ALA A 48 -18.41 -12.98 26.16
CA ALA A 48 -18.72 -11.56 26.36
C ALA A 48 -19.06 -10.81 25.07
N VAL A 49 -19.77 -9.70 25.25
CA VAL A 49 -19.93 -8.64 24.25
C VAL A 49 -19.00 -7.49 24.65
N LEU A 50 -18.12 -7.10 23.73
CA LEU A 50 -17.13 -6.04 23.91
C LEU A 50 -17.61 -4.82 23.12
N LYS A 51 -18.26 -3.86 23.79
CA LYS A 51 -18.68 -2.61 23.14
C LYS A 51 -17.48 -1.83 22.63
N ILE A 52 -17.54 -1.34 21.40
CA ILE A 52 -16.45 -0.62 20.74
C ILE A 52 -16.92 0.75 20.30
N ASP A 53 -16.27 1.80 20.79
CA ASP A 53 -16.50 3.15 20.27
C ASP A 53 -15.77 3.37 18.94
N ILE A 54 -14.55 2.81 18.82
CA ILE A 54 -13.71 2.91 17.63
C ILE A 54 -12.73 1.74 17.53
N ALA A 55 -12.53 1.21 16.33
CA ALA A 55 -11.47 0.26 16.00
C ALA A 55 -10.27 0.97 15.36
N PHE A 56 -9.05 0.55 15.68
CA PHE A 56 -7.83 1.05 15.03
C PHE A 56 -7.11 -0.12 14.32
N PRO A 57 -7.41 -0.36 13.03
CA PRO A 57 -6.72 -1.39 12.27
C PRO A 57 -5.27 -0.98 12.00
N VAL A 58 -4.33 -1.73 12.54
CA VAL A 58 -2.87 -1.60 12.31
C VAL A 58 -2.33 -2.82 11.57
N LEU A 59 -3.04 -3.18 10.49
CA LEU A 59 -2.77 -4.33 9.64
C LEU A 59 -2.17 -3.83 8.33
N HIS A 60 -1.05 -4.41 7.89
CA HIS A 60 -0.40 -4.02 6.63
C HIS A 60 -0.62 -5.05 5.52
N GLY A 61 -0.67 -4.56 4.27
CA GLY A 61 -0.74 -5.40 3.08
C GLY A 61 -2.10 -6.05 2.84
N THR A 62 -2.10 -7.15 2.09
CA THR A 62 -3.31 -7.90 1.73
C THR A 62 -4.03 -8.39 2.98
N HIS A 63 -5.35 -8.31 2.98
CA HIS A 63 -6.25 -8.57 4.10
C HIS A 63 -6.14 -7.58 5.28
N GLY A 64 -5.40 -6.47 5.11
CA GLY A 64 -5.25 -5.40 6.10
C GLY A 64 -5.59 -4.03 5.54
N GLU A 65 -4.88 -3.62 4.49
CA GLU A 65 -4.98 -2.29 3.86
C GLU A 65 -5.83 -2.30 2.58
N ASP A 66 -6.37 -3.46 2.17
CA ASP A 66 -7.04 -3.68 0.89
C ASP A 66 -8.56 -3.48 0.92
N GLY A 67 -9.12 -3.06 2.06
CA GLY A 67 -10.54 -2.78 2.24
C GLY A 67 -11.35 -3.94 2.82
N VAL A 68 -10.77 -5.14 2.92
CA VAL A 68 -11.47 -6.33 3.46
C VAL A 68 -11.87 -6.14 4.93
N PRO A 69 -10.95 -5.84 5.86
CA PRO A 69 -11.34 -5.63 7.27
C PRO A 69 -12.18 -4.35 7.44
N GLN A 70 -11.94 -3.32 6.63
CA GLN A 70 -12.74 -2.09 6.63
C GLN A 70 -14.20 -2.40 6.30
N GLY A 71 -14.45 -3.24 5.29
CA GLY A 71 -15.80 -3.64 4.88
C GLY A 71 -16.52 -4.47 5.94
N LEU A 72 -15.77 -5.34 6.64
CA LEU A 72 -16.30 -6.09 7.78
C LEU A 72 -16.75 -5.13 8.90
N LEU A 73 -15.90 -4.17 9.27
CA LEU A 73 -16.20 -3.19 10.32
C LEU A 73 -17.36 -2.26 9.92
N GLU A 74 -17.37 -1.75 8.68
CA GLU A 74 -18.47 -0.94 8.11
C GLU A 74 -19.80 -1.72 8.15
N SER A 75 -19.81 -3.00 7.76
CA SER A 75 -21.01 -3.84 7.77
C SER A 75 -21.57 -4.08 9.18
N ALA A 76 -20.71 -4.01 10.20
CA ALA A 76 -21.07 -4.11 11.61
C ALA A 76 -21.37 -2.76 12.27
N GLY A 77 -21.31 -1.66 11.50
CA GLY A 77 -21.52 -0.32 12.01
C GLY A 77 -20.43 0.14 12.99
N ILE A 78 -19.25 -0.49 12.98
CA ILE A 78 -18.15 -0.16 13.87
C ILE A 78 -17.32 0.97 13.26
N PRO A 79 -17.25 2.16 13.91
CA PRO A 79 -16.37 3.23 13.46
C PRO A 79 -14.91 2.78 13.54
N PHE A 80 -14.07 3.20 12.59
CA PHE A 80 -12.64 2.87 12.62
C PHE A 80 -11.74 3.99 12.11
N VAL A 81 -10.47 3.90 12.49
CA VAL A 81 -9.40 4.81 12.06
C VAL A 81 -8.91 4.43 10.67
N GLY A 82 -8.74 5.42 9.80
CA GLY A 82 -8.09 5.30 8.49
C GLY A 82 -9.06 5.35 7.31
N ALA A 83 -8.57 4.88 6.16
CA ALA A 83 -9.28 4.88 4.90
C ALA A 83 -10.47 3.90 4.92
N GLY A 84 -11.60 4.29 4.33
CA GLY A 84 -12.74 3.39 4.10
C GLY A 84 -12.49 2.37 2.98
N VAL A 85 -13.46 1.47 2.74
CA VAL A 85 -13.32 0.32 1.82
C VAL A 85 -12.78 0.70 0.44
N ALA A 86 -13.41 1.68 -0.21
CA ALA A 86 -13.07 2.07 -1.58
C ALA A 86 -11.65 2.67 -1.66
N ALA A 87 -11.30 3.50 -0.69
CA ALA A 87 -10.00 4.16 -0.64
C ALA A 87 -8.87 3.17 -0.33
N SER A 88 -9.09 2.24 0.60
CA SER A 88 -8.18 1.13 0.88
C SER A 88 -7.93 0.27 -0.36
N ALA A 89 -9.00 -0.19 -1.03
CA ALA A 89 -8.87 -0.99 -2.25
C ALA A 89 -8.18 -0.21 -3.39
N ALA A 90 -8.55 1.05 -3.60
CA ALA A 90 -7.99 1.90 -4.65
C ALA A 90 -6.52 2.25 -4.39
N GLY A 91 -6.14 2.53 -3.14
CA GLY A 91 -4.77 2.83 -2.75
C GLY A 91 -3.85 1.61 -2.81
N MET A 92 -4.37 0.41 -2.53
CA MET A 92 -3.61 -0.83 -2.57
C MET A 92 -3.32 -1.28 -4.02
N ASP A 93 -4.24 -1.04 -4.94
CA ASP A 93 -4.11 -1.43 -6.34
C ASP A 93 -3.40 -0.35 -7.18
N LYS A 94 -2.11 -0.55 -7.45
CA LYS A 94 -1.27 0.42 -8.18
C LYS A 94 -1.84 0.85 -9.54
N VAL A 95 -2.59 -0.03 -10.22
CA VAL A 95 -3.17 0.25 -11.54
C VAL A 95 -4.41 1.14 -11.39
N ILE A 96 -5.28 0.85 -10.42
CA ILE A 96 -6.47 1.65 -10.14
C ILE A 96 -6.05 3.02 -9.59
N MET A 97 -5.15 3.04 -8.62
CA MET A 97 -4.57 4.26 -8.04
C MET A 97 -4.06 5.20 -9.13
N LYS A 98 -3.19 4.71 -10.02
CA LYS A 98 -2.62 5.53 -11.11
C LYS A 98 -3.68 5.98 -12.11
N ALA A 99 -4.71 5.18 -12.38
CA ALA A 99 -5.81 5.60 -13.25
C ALA A 99 -6.59 6.77 -12.65
N LEU A 100 -6.89 6.72 -11.34
CA LEU A 100 -7.54 7.83 -10.61
C LEU A 100 -6.67 9.09 -10.60
N PHE A 101 -5.38 8.94 -10.34
CA PHE A 101 -4.43 10.06 -10.31
C PHE A 101 -4.30 10.70 -11.70
N THR A 102 -4.20 9.89 -12.76
CA THR A 102 -4.14 10.38 -14.14
C THR A 102 -5.42 11.14 -14.51
N GLN A 103 -6.58 10.63 -14.09
CA GLN A 103 -7.88 11.25 -14.39
C GLN A 103 -8.00 12.67 -13.82
N ILE A 104 -7.38 12.94 -12.67
CA ILE A 104 -7.36 14.28 -12.05
C ILE A 104 -6.13 15.12 -12.46
N GLY A 105 -5.36 14.65 -13.44
CA GLY A 105 -4.20 15.35 -13.97
C GLY A 105 -2.98 15.38 -13.05
N LEU A 106 -2.84 14.41 -12.14
CA LEU A 106 -1.59 14.24 -11.38
C LEU A 106 -0.53 13.55 -12.25
N PRO A 107 0.75 13.94 -12.14
CA PRO A 107 1.82 13.26 -12.83
C PRO A 107 2.01 11.86 -12.24
N VAL A 108 2.00 10.85 -13.12
CA VAL A 108 2.33 9.48 -12.75
C VAL A 108 3.39 8.94 -13.71
N ALA A 109 4.32 8.14 -13.19
CA ALA A 109 5.30 7.47 -14.03
C ALA A 109 4.58 6.60 -15.10
N PRO A 110 5.01 6.66 -16.38
CA PRO A 110 4.41 5.90 -17.47
C PRO A 110 4.38 4.40 -17.17
N TYR A 111 3.23 3.78 -17.40
CA TYR A 111 3.02 2.37 -17.07
C TYR A 111 2.07 1.70 -18.06
N ILE A 112 2.18 0.38 -18.14
CA ILE A 112 1.18 -0.52 -18.70
C ILE A 112 0.86 -1.60 -17.68
N TRP A 113 -0.19 -2.36 -17.91
CA TRP A 113 -0.46 -3.57 -17.14
C TRP A 113 -0.93 -4.71 -18.05
N VAL A 114 -0.73 -5.93 -17.58
CA VAL A 114 -1.20 -7.17 -18.21
C VAL A 114 -1.77 -8.10 -17.13
N SER A 115 -2.72 -8.94 -17.50
CA SER A 115 -3.17 -10.01 -16.60
C SER A 115 -2.19 -11.17 -16.62
N ARG A 116 -2.09 -11.89 -15.51
CA ARG A 116 -1.38 -13.17 -15.39
C ARG A 116 -1.83 -14.16 -16.46
N TYR A 117 -3.14 -14.21 -16.72
CA TYR A 117 -3.71 -15.04 -17.78
C TYR A 117 -3.15 -14.66 -19.15
N PHE A 118 -3.13 -13.37 -19.50
CA PHE A 118 -2.57 -12.91 -20.77
C PHE A 118 -1.07 -13.25 -20.88
N TRP A 119 -0.30 -13.02 -19.81
CA TRP A 119 1.11 -13.39 -19.72
C TRP A 119 1.35 -14.88 -19.98
N GLN A 120 0.65 -15.75 -19.25
CA GLN A 120 0.85 -17.20 -19.33
C GLN A 120 0.47 -17.78 -20.70
N ASN A 121 -0.50 -17.18 -21.39
CA ASN A 121 -0.96 -17.66 -22.69
C ASN A 121 -0.28 -16.95 -23.87
N ASN A 122 0.34 -15.78 -23.67
CA ASN A 122 0.88 -14.94 -24.74
C ASN A 122 2.20 -14.26 -24.34
N ALA A 123 3.14 -15.01 -23.77
CA ALA A 123 4.38 -14.47 -23.19
C ALA A 123 5.16 -13.58 -24.18
N SER A 124 5.39 -14.04 -25.41
CA SER A 124 6.10 -13.27 -26.44
C SER A 124 5.39 -11.94 -26.77
N ALA A 125 4.05 -11.96 -26.89
CA ALA A 125 3.28 -10.74 -27.16
C ALA A 125 3.32 -9.75 -25.97
N CYS A 126 3.38 -10.26 -24.73
CA CYS A 126 3.54 -9.41 -23.55
C CYS A 126 4.89 -8.69 -23.56
N VAL A 127 5.97 -9.42 -23.80
CA VAL A 127 7.33 -8.86 -23.88
C VAL A 127 7.40 -7.80 -24.99
N GLN A 128 6.89 -8.11 -26.17
CA GLN A 128 6.85 -7.17 -27.29
C GLN A 128 6.06 -5.90 -26.95
N LYS A 129 4.93 -6.04 -26.25
CA LYS A 129 4.13 -4.90 -25.80
C LYS A 129 4.89 -4.01 -24.81
N VAL A 130 5.66 -4.60 -23.88
CA VAL A 130 6.49 -3.84 -22.93
C VAL A 130 7.58 -3.07 -23.68
N GLU A 131 8.34 -3.77 -24.53
CA GLU A 131 9.48 -3.19 -25.25
C GLU A 131 9.08 -2.14 -26.30
N SER A 132 7.87 -2.23 -26.86
CA SER A 132 7.32 -1.18 -27.73
C SER A 132 6.81 0.03 -26.95
N SER A 133 6.54 -0.12 -25.65
CA SER A 133 6.04 0.96 -24.79
C SER A 133 7.18 1.73 -24.12
N PHE A 134 8.21 1.03 -23.61
CA PHE A 134 9.26 1.63 -22.78
C PHE A 134 10.66 1.13 -23.13
N PRO A 135 11.69 2.01 -23.04
CA PRO A 135 13.06 1.55 -22.99
C PRO A 135 13.36 0.89 -21.63
N TYR A 136 14.40 0.06 -21.60
CA TYR A 136 14.96 -0.45 -20.35
C TYR A 136 15.73 0.66 -19.59
N PRO A 137 15.80 0.59 -18.25
CA PRO A 137 15.19 -0.43 -17.39
C PRO A 137 13.68 -0.19 -17.18
N VAL A 138 12.95 -1.26 -16.87
CA VAL A 138 11.54 -1.22 -16.45
C VAL A 138 11.38 -1.88 -15.09
N PHE A 139 10.40 -1.45 -14.31
CA PHE A 139 9.99 -2.12 -13.08
C PHE A 139 8.76 -2.98 -13.33
N VAL A 140 8.82 -4.25 -12.95
CA VAL A 140 7.67 -5.16 -12.93
C VAL A 140 7.20 -5.31 -11.48
N LYS A 141 5.90 -5.16 -11.25
CA LYS A 141 5.28 -5.12 -9.92
C LYS A 141 3.95 -5.89 -9.92
N PRO A 142 3.64 -6.69 -8.88
CA PRO A 142 2.27 -7.11 -8.60
C PRO A 142 1.43 -5.85 -8.29
N ALA A 143 0.19 -5.80 -8.79
CA ALA A 143 -0.65 -4.63 -8.60
C ALA A 143 -1.01 -4.43 -7.10
N ASN A 144 -1.35 -5.50 -6.39
CA ASN A 144 -1.96 -5.51 -5.05
C ASN A 144 -1.04 -6.05 -3.95
N LEU A 145 0.18 -5.53 -3.84
CA LEU A 145 1.09 -5.83 -2.73
C LEU A 145 1.92 -4.62 -2.30
N GLY A 146 2.14 -4.51 -0.99
CA GLY A 146 3.06 -3.56 -0.38
C GLY A 146 4.48 -4.13 -0.20
N SER A 147 5.31 -3.40 0.54
CA SER A 147 6.63 -3.87 1.04
C SER A 147 7.62 -4.35 -0.02
N SER A 148 7.50 -3.88 -1.26
CA SER A 148 8.41 -4.25 -2.36
C SER A 148 8.45 -5.75 -2.70
N VAL A 149 7.46 -6.53 -2.26
CA VAL A 149 7.37 -7.97 -2.54
C VAL A 149 7.03 -8.20 -4.02
N GLY A 150 7.81 -9.05 -4.68
CA GLY A 150 7.65 -9.38 -6.11
C GLY A 150 7.98 -8.24 -7.07
N ILE A 151 8.62 -7.16 -6.59
CA ILE A 151 9.07 -6.07 -7.45
C ILE A 151 10.46 -6.39 -8.00
N THR A 152 10.64 -6.26 -9.31
CA THR A 152 11.93 -6.46 -9.97
C THR A 152 12.19 -5.35 -10.98
N LYS A 153 13.41 -4.79 -10.94
CA LYS A 153 13.93 -3.90 -11.99
C LYS A 153 14.61 -4.77 -13.04
N ALA A 154 14.10 -4.74 -14.26
CA ALA A 154 14.62 -5.50 -15.39
C ALA A 154 15.33 -4.57 -16.36
N HIS A 155 16.55 -4.94 -16.76
CA HIS A 155 17.45 -4.14 -17.58
C HIS A 155 17.52 -4.66 -19.02
N ASN A 156 16.96 -5.85 -19.26
CA ASN A 156 16.88 -6.50 -20.56
C ASN A 156 15.70 -7.47 -20.63
N ARG A 157 15.50 -8.07 -21.81
CA ARG A 157 14.40 -9.01 -22.08
C ARG A 157 14.40 -10.23 -21.16
N SER A 158 15.55 -10.84 -20.93
CA SER A 158 15.62 -12.06 -20.11
C SER A 158 15.20 -11.77 -18.67
N GLU A 159 15.64 -10.63 -18.13
CA GLU A 159 15.23 -10.16 -16.82
C GLU A 159 13.74 -9.79 -16.77
N LEU A 160 13.19 -9.19 -17.84
CA LEU A 160 11.77 -8.88 -17.93
C LEU A 160 10.90 -10.14 -17.86
N GLU A 161 11.25 -11.18 -18.61
CA GLU A 161 10.52 -12.45 -18.58
C GLU A 161 10.58 -13.11 -17.21
N ALA A 162 11.76 -13.10 -16.57
CA ALA A 162 11.94 -13.61 -15.21
C ALA A 162 11.12 -12.80 -14.20
N ALA A 163 11.12 -11.47 -14.31
CA ALA A 163 10.38 -10.55 -13.46
C ALA A 163 8.86 -10.73 -13.59
N LEU A 164 8.34 -10.89 -14.82
CA LEU A 164 6.92 -11.18 -15.07
C LEU A 164 6.52 -12.54 -14.48
N LYS A 165 7.37 -13.56 -14.63
CA LYS A 165 7.16 -14.88 -14.03
C LYS A 165 7.13 -14.82 -12.51
N ASP A 166 7.99 -14.02 -11.89
CA ASP A 166 8.04 -13.87 -10.44
C ASP A 166 6.83 -13.09 -9.90
N ALA A 167 6.54 -11.91 -10.46
CA ALA A 167 5.38 -11.11 -10.08
C ALA A 167 4.05 -11.88 -10.28
N ALA A 168 3.97 -12.74 -11.30
CA ALA A 168 2.85 -13.65 -11.56
C ALA A 168 2.61 -14.70 -10.47
N LYS A 169 3.53 -14.93 -9.53
CA LYS A 169 3.25 -15.78 -8.36
C LYS A 169 2.32 -15.09 -7.37
N TYR A 170 2.39 -13.76 -7.33
CA TYR A 170 1.81 -12.96 -6.27
C TYR A 170 0.46 -12.32 -6.64
N ASP A 171 0.29 -11.87 -7.89
CA ASP A 171 -0.95 -11.22 -8.31
C ASP A 171 -1.40 -11.68 -9.71
N SER A 172 -2.70 -11.64 -9.94
CA SER A 172 -3.35 -11.85 -11.23
C SER A 172 -3.22 -10.63 -12.15
N LYS A 173 -2.87 -9.46 -11.62
CA LYS A 173 -2.61 -8.23 -12.38
C LYS A 173 -1.16 -7.76 -12.18
N LEU A 174 -0.45 -7.60 -13.28
CA LEU A 174 0.97 -7.25 -13.31
C LEU A 174 1.12 -5.86 -13.92
N MET A 175 1.76 -4.95 -13.19
CA MET A 175 2.09 -3.61 -13.66
C MET A 175 3.54 -3.56 -14.12
N ILE A 176 3.79 -2.92 -15.26
CA ILE A 176 5.11 -2.63 -15.78
C ILE A 176 5.23 -1.12 -15.92
N GLU A 177 6.23 -0.54 -15.30
CA GLU A 177 6.45 0.90 -15.21
C GLU A 177 7.83 1.26 -15.77
N LYS A 178 7.94 2.39 -16.47
CA LYS A 178 9.22 2.91 -16.94
C LYS A 178 10.15 3.17 -15.75
N GLY A 179 11.40 2.71 -15.84
CA GLY A 179 12.42 3.06 -14.84
C GLY A 179 12.77 4.55 -14.93
N LEU A 180 12.64 5.26 -13.80
CA LEU A 180 12.98 6.68 -13.69
C LEU A 180 14.27 6.87 -12.87
N ASN A 181 15.06 7.88 -13.22
CA ASN A 181 16.18 8.36 -12.40
C ASN A 181 15.67 9.48 -11.49
N ALA A 182 15.12 9.10 -10.34
CA ALA A 182 14.44 10.01 -9.44
C ALA A 182 14.94 9.88 -7.99
N ARG A 183 14.68 10.91 -7.20
CA ARG A 183 14.74 10.91 -5.73
C ARG A 183 13.39 10.44 -5.20
N GLU A 184 13.40 9.72 -4.08
CA GLU A 184 12.19 9.24 -3.39
C GLU A 184 11.80 10.22 -2.29
N ILE A 185 10.64 10.86 -2.46
CA ILE A 185 10.10 11.86 -1.52
C ILE A 185 8.83 11.31 -0.91
N GLU A 186 8.67 11.42 0.41
CA GLU A 186 7.49 10.95 1.14
C GLU A 186 6.81 12.12 1.86
N CYS A 187 5.48 12.18 1.81
CA CYS A 187 4.68 13.11 2.62
C CYS A 187 3.62 12.33 3.40
N SER A 188 3.51 12.61 4.70
CA SER A 188 2.37 12.14 5.48
C SER A 188 1.20 13.07 5.25
N VAL A 189 0.01 12.53 5.02
CA VAL A 189 -1.25 13.29 4.90
C VAL A 189 -2.16 12.86 6.03
N LEU A 190 -2.72 13.82 6.76
CA LEU A 190 -3.64 13.60 7.88
C LEU A 190 -4.92 14.41 7.65
N GLY A 191 -6.08 13.80 7.89
CA GLY A 191 -7.38 14.46 7.85
C GLY A 191 -8.43 13.66 7.08
N ASN A 192 -9.61 14.25 6.98
CA ASN A 192 -10.75 13.72 6.22
C ASN A 192 -11.04 14.66 5.04
N GLU A 193 -12.07 15.50 5.15
CA GLU A 193 -12.43 16.49 4.12
C GLU A 193 -11.38 17.60 4.01
N GLN A 194 -10.82 18.02 5.13
CA GLN A 194 -9.73 19.00 5.21
C GLN A 194 -8.43 18.26 5.56
N ALA A 195 -7.77 17.75 4.54
CA ALA A 195 -6.51 17.02 4.68
C ALA A 195 -5.30 17.95 4.56
N GLU A 196 -4.30 17.71 5.40
CA GLU A 196 -3.04 18.46 5.42
C GLU A 196 -1.85 17.53 5.23
N ALA A 197 -0.92 17.93 4.36
CA ALA A 197 0.35 17.22 4.18
C ALA A 197 1.44 17.77 5.12
N SER A 198 2.27 16.88 5.66
CA SER A 198 3.49 17.21 6.41
C SER A 198 4.53 17.91 5.52
N LEU A 199 5.65 18.33 6.11
CA LEU A 199 6.84 18.60 5.30
C LEU A 199 7.32 17.30 4.61
N PRO A 200 7.85 17.39 3.38
CA PRO A 200 8.38 16.22 2.68
C PRO A 200 9.61 15.68 3.39
N GLY A 201 9.70 14.37 3.51
CA GLY A 201 10.93 13.63 3.82
C GLY A 201 11.54 13.05 2.56
N GLU A 202 12.84 12.79 2.57
CA GLU A 202 13.54 12.10 1.49
C GLU A 202 14.17 10.82 2.00
N ILE A 203 13.91 9.73 1.28
CA ILE A 203 14.54 8.43 1.51
C ILE A 203 15.72 8.31 0.54
N ILE A 204 16.93 8.16 1.09
CA ILE A 204 18.14 7.94 0.31
C ILE A 204 18.49 6.45 0.39
N PRO A 205 18.20 5.66 -0.67
CA PRO A 205 18.62 4.26 -0.72
C PRO A 205 20.15 4.17 -0.89
N LYS A 206 20.81 3.30 -0.13
CA LYS A 206 22.24 2.95 -0.34
C LYS A 206 22.45 1.91 -1.46
N ARG A 207 21.38 1.39 -2.06
CA ARG A 207 21.37 0.46 -3.20
C ARG A 207 20.67 1.08 -4.42
N GLU A 208 20.67 0.35 -5.54
CA GLU A 208 20.10 0.81 -6.81
C GLU A 208 18.58 1.11 -6.75
N PHE A 209 17.84 0.53 -5.79
CA PHE A 209 16.44 0.86 -5.49
C PHE A 209 16.03 0.40 -4.07
N TYR A 210 14.90 0.90 -3.57
CA TYR A 210 14.34 0.59 -2.24
C TYR A 210 13.62 -0.79 -2.19
N ASP A 211 14.40 -1.87 -2.05
CA ASP A 211 13.90 -3.25 -1.99
C ASP A 211 13.43 -3.70 -0.58
N TYR A 212 12.84 -4.89 -0.47
CA TYR A 212 12.38 -5.46 0.82
C TYR A 212 13.53 -5.64 1.82
N VAL A 213 14.73 -5.97 1.33
CA VAL A 213 15.91 -6.20 2.17
C VAL A 213 16.38 -4.89 2.81
N ALA A 214 16.35 -3.78 2.06
CA ALA A 214 16.69 -2.44 2.55
C ALA A 214 15.68 -1.90 3.59
N LYS A 215 14.43 -2.39 3.60
CA LYS A 215 13.39 -1.93 4.53
C LYS A 215 13.46 -2.58 5.92
N TYR A 216 13.95 -3.82 6.03
CA TYR A 216 13.76 -4.63 7.24
C TYR A 216 15.00 -5.39 7.73
N ILE A 217 16.07 -5.48 6.94
CA ILE A 217 17.21 -6.37 7.25
C ILE A 217 18.51 -5.57 7.50
N GLU A 218 18.64 -4.37 6.94
CA GLU A 218 19.84 -3.54 7.11
C GLU A 218 19.47 -2.10 7.51
N ASP A 219 20.22 -1.55 8.46
CA ASP A 219 20.18 -0.17 8.98
C ASP A 219 20.68 0.86 7.93
N SER A 220 20.31 0.66 6.65
CA SER A 220 21.05 1.16 5.49
C SER A 220 20.32 2.23 4.69
N THR A 221 19.24 2.80 5.21
CA THR A 221 18.46 3.84 4.51
C THR A 221 18.48 5.13 5.32
N GLU A 222 18.87 6.24 4.69
CA GLU A 222 18.92 7.53 5.36
C GLU A 222 17.63 8.30 5.11
N LEU A 223 16.99 8.74 6.18
CA LEU A 223 15.78 9.57 6.13
C LEU A 223 16.16 11.03 6.45
N HIS A 224 15.95 11.92 5.49
CA HIS A 224 16.17 13.36 5.66
C HIS A 224 14.83 14.07 5.80
N VAL A 225 14.55 14.64 6.97
CA VAL A 225 13.33 15.40 7.26
C VAL A 225 13.69 16.76 7.85
N PRO A 226 13.35 17.89 7.18
CA PRO A 226 12.76 17.96 5.85
C PRO A 226 13.74 17.55 4.75
N ALA A 227 13.19 17.09 3.61
CA ALA A 227 13.93 16.85 2.39
C ALA A 227 14.66 18.12 1.92
N LYS A 228 15.83 17.98 1.30
CA LYS A 228 16.60 19.10 0.74
C LYS A 228 15.97 19.56 -0.57
N LEU A 229 14.94 20.38 -0.47
CA LEU A 229 14.13 20.91 -1.57
C LEU A 229 13.94 22.42 -1.38
N ASP A 230 13.76 23.15 -2.49
CA ASP A 230 13.35 24.56 -2.39
C ASP A 230 11.87 24.69 -1.97
N GLN A 231 11.45 25.90 -1.63
CA GLN A 231 10.10 26.16 -1.14
C GLN A 231 9.01 25.83 -2.17
N ASN A 232 9.29 25.97 -3.47
CA ASN A 232 8.33 25.68 -4.53
C ASN A 232 8.09 24.16 -4.62
N LEU A 233 9.17 23.37 -4.65
CA LEU A 233 9.09 21.91 -4.64
C LEU A 233 8.43 21.37 -3.38
N ILE A 234 8.69 21.96 -2.21
CA ILE A 234 7.99 21.61 -0.96
C ILE A 234 6.49 21.81 -1.11
N GLN A 235 6.07 22.98 -1.61
CA GLN A 235 4.67 23.31 -1.78
C GLN A 235 3.99 22.37 -2.79
N GLN A 236 4.65 22.11 -3.93
CA GLN A 236 4.14 21.18 -4.95
C GLN A 236 4.00 19.75 -4.42
N ALA A 237 4.99 19.24 -3.68
CA ALA A 237 4.93 17.90 -3.09
C ALA A 237 3.71 17.79 -2.16
N ARG A 238 3.50 18.77 -1.29
CA ARG A 238 2.36 18.81 -0.36
C ARG A 238 1.02 18.87 -1.09
N GLU A 239 0.91 19.71 -2.11
CA GLU A 239 -0.30 19.84 -2.93
C GLU A 239 -0.62 18.55 -3.68
N ILE A 240 0.37 17.92 -4.29
CA ILE A 240 0.20 16.63 -4.99
C ILE A 240 -0.24 15.56 -3.99
N SER A 241 0.36 15.51 -2.79
CA SER A 241 0.00 14.52 -1.77
C SER A 241 -1.44 14.67 -1.28
N VAL A 242 -1.90 15.90 -1.01
CA VAL A 242 -3.30 16.14 -0.62
C VAL A 242 -4.25 15.77 -1.76
N ARG A 243 -3.94 16.15 -3.00
CA ARG A 243 -4.76 15.80 -4.16
C ARG A 243 -4.83 14.29 -4.40
N ALA A 244 -3.72 13.58 -4.25
CA ALA A 244 -3.66 12.13 -4.38
C ALA A 244 -4.51 11.44 -3.29
N PHE A 245 -4.38 11.89 -2.04
CA PHE A 245 -5.18 11.43 -0.91
C PHE A 245 -6.69 11.58 -1.17
N GLN A 246 -7.10 12.76 -1.65
CA GLN A 246 -8.50 13.04 -1.99
C GLN A 246 -8.99 12.26 -3.20
N ALA A 247 -8.15 12.03 -4.21
CA ALA A 247 -8.53 11.35 -5.46
C ALA A 247 -8.99 9.90 -5.25
N ILE A 248 -8.41 9.21 -4.26
CA ILE A 248 -8.82 7.85 -3.89
C ILE A 248 -9.94 7.85 -2.83
N GLY A 249 -10.39 9.02 -2.36
CA GLY A 249 -11.39 9.16 -1.32
C GLY A 249 -10.88 8.77 0.08
N CYS A 250 -9.59 8.96 0.35
CA CYS A 250 -8.96 8.57 1.61
C CYS A 250 -9.48 9.43 2.78
N SER A 251 -9.37 8.86 3.99
CA SER A 251 -9.72 9.49 5.27
C SER A 251 -8.78 9.02 6.36
N GLY A 252 -8.71 9.77 7.46
CA GLY A 252 -7.79 9.50 8.55
C GLY A 252 -6.36 9.88 8.18
N MET A 253 -5.62 8.98 7.54
CA MET A 253 -4.19 9.16 7.28
C MET A 253 -3.70 8.35 6.07
N ALA A 254 -2.67 8.86 5.39
CA ALA A 254 -1.90 8.11 4.42
C ALA A 254 -0.45 8.61 4.38
N ARG A 255 0.45 7.79 3.86
CA ARG A 255 1.75 8.25 3.37
C ARG A 255 1.70 8.24 1.85
N VAL A 256 2.04 9.36 1.23
CA VAL A 256 2.12 9.50 -0.22
C VAL A 256 3.58 9.53 -0.64
N ASP A 257 3.97 8.53 -1.41
CA ASP A 257 5.31 8.38 -1.95
C ASP A 257 5.37 9.00 -3.36
N LEU A 258 6.35 9.86 -3.60
CA LEU A 258 6.53 10.67 -4.80
C LEU A 258 7.91 10.42 -5.40
N PHE A 259 8.01 10.60 -6.71
CA PHE A 259 9.29 10.68 -7.42
C PHE A 259 9.58 12.12 -7.83
N LEU A 260 10.79 12.57 -7.53
CA LEU A 260 11.35 13.80 -8.07
C LEU A 260 12.46 13.44 -9.06
N GLU A 261 12.19 13.54 -10.36
CA GLU A 261 13.18 13.29 -11.41
C GLU A 261 14.36 14.26 -11.28
N LYS A 262 15.59 13.77 -11.45
CA LYS A 262 16.80 14.58 -11.27
C LYS A 262 17.07 15.53 -12.44
N GLU A 263 16.44 15.30 -13.58
CA GLU A 263 16.75 15.95 -14.87
C GLU A 263 15.47 16.41 -15.58
N SER A 264 14.61 17.16 -14.89
CA SER A 264 13.35 17.69 -15.43
C SER A 264 13.27 19.20 -15.33
#